data_AF-A0A2H4SPS1-F1
#
_entry.id   AF-A0A2H4SPS1-F1
#
_cell.length_a   1.000
_cell.length_b   1.000
_cell.length_c   1.000
_cell.angle_alpha   90.00
_cell.angle_beta   90.00
_cell.angle_gamma   90.00
#
_symmetry.space_group_name_H-M   'P 1'
#
loop_
_entity.id
_entity.type
_entity.pdbx_description
1 polymer ?
#
loop_
_entity_poly.entity_id
_entity_poly.type
_entity_poly.pdbx_seq_one_letter_code
_entity_poly.pdbx_strand_id
1 'polypeptide(L)'
;MPLWYCDIENCTKPGVRHEGDCVLCNRHLCAQHLGPGSHGCPSWKDHDHFYPAYSAAEGHELSTLFSKINVDALEARASLLRQGIKCSVAPFQHDSAKRRSHMGGMNYHVEILFADNVVWIARIRRFNATSTPRDVRDYILTSEVATLMFLEKTAVPTPKVYGYALEHDSNAVGVGYILLEKLPGKALDWPATNPDRRRKVMNQLADVLIEIHKHPLPVLGSLDTPGSSHVGAFAHESLLNMVDGQLQPCSPFRSANQYRKSLLQLILDRISAEEMYAARPVEAYLLHRFLVDLVPVLTPAASDDDRFYLKHDDDKGDHILVDESFNITGVIDWEWAHTAGPAEAFNSPVGLLPVADFYAGEVSIGADEAIFAQLLEEKGHGSLAQFVLSGRVQHLFAFCCGFDLSDWDGFLGLFRGLRDACGVDAGMSWEDWKETALNRYKDDAGLQELLTRCESRNGGGG
;
A
#
# COMPACT_ATOMS: atom_id res chain seq x y z
N MET A 1 5.02 -14.07 -15.62
CA MET A 1 6.14 -13.19 -16.03
C MET A 1 6.33 -12.13 -14.95
N PRO A 2 7.56 -11.64 -14.74
CA PRO A 2 7.77 -10.54 -13.81
C PRO A 2 7.07 -9.27 -14.31
N LEU A 3 6.80 -8.32 -13.41
CA LEU A 3 6.29 -7.00 -13.80
C LEU A 3 7.30 -6.27 -14.69
N TRP A 4 8.58 -6.42 -14.37
CA TRP A 4 9.70 -5.82 -15.10
C TRP A 4 10.84 -6.82 -15.25
N TYR A 5 11.53 -6.75 -16.38
CA TYR A 5 12.82 -7.44 -16.57
C TYR A 5 13.95 -6.47 -16.22
N CYS A 6 15.14 -7.01 -15.99
CA CYS A 6 16.32 -6.21 -15.72
C CYS A 6 16.71 -5.36 -16.94
N ASP A 7 16.95 -4.06 -16.74
CA ASP A 7 17.31 -3.11 -17.79
C ASP A 7 18.80 -3.17 -18.21
N ILE A 8 19.60 -4.07 -17.62
CA ILE A 8 20.97 -4.29 -18.06
C ILE A 8 20.97 -5.03 -19.40
N GLU A 9 21.75 -4.52 -20.35
CA GLU A 9 21.83 -5.05 -21.72
C GLU A 9 22.09 -6.57 -21.72
N ASN A 10 21.32 -7.29 -22.55
CA ASN A 10 21.36 -8.76 -22.67
C ASN A 10 20.99 -9.53 -21.39
N CYS A 11 20.42 -8.89 -20.36
CA CYS A 11 19.87 -9.58 -19.20
C CYS A 11 18.39 -9.92 -19.42
N THR A 12 18.03 -11.18 -19.21
CA THR A 12 16.63 -11.65 -19.29
C THR A 12 16.04 -11.99 -17.93
N LYS A 13 16.75 -11.64 -16.84
CA LYS A 13 16.33 -11.96 -15.48
C LYS A 13 15.22 -11.02 -15.01
N PRO A 14 14.33 -11.48 -14.14
CA PRO A 14 13.32 -10.62 -13.54
C PRO A 14 13.98 -9.51 -12.72
N GLY A 15 13.40 -8.31 -12.77
CA GLY A 15 13.72 -7.24 -11.82
C GLY A 15 13.25 -7.61 -10.41
N VAL A 16 14.05 -7.25 -9.41
CA VAL A 16 13.63 -7.38 -8.00
C VAL A 16 12.65 -6.24 -7.71
N ARG A 17 11.43 -6.57 -7.31
CA ARG A 17 10.39 -5.58 -7.00
C ARG A 17 10.83 -4.75 -5.79
N HIS A 18 10.64 -3.44 -5.85
CA HIS A 18 11.04 -2.44 -4.86
C HIS A 18 12.56 -2.30 -4.68
N GLU A 19 13.28 -3.37 -4.31
CA GLU A 19 14.74 -3.33 -4.09
C GLU A 19 15.51 -3.03 -5.38
N GLY A 20 15.00 -3.47 -6.53
CA GLY A 20 15.60 -3.26 -7.85
C GLY A 20 15.05 -2.06 -8.61
N ASP A 21 14.07 -1.35 -8.07
CA ASP A 21 13.44 -0.20 -8.71
C ASP A 21 14.19 1.08 -8.35
N CYS A 22 15.24 1.40 -9.13
CA CYS A 22 16.06 2.57 -8.86
C CYS A 22 15.47 3.84 -9.47
N VAL A 23 14.86 4.67 -8.62
CA VAL A 23 14.34 6.00 -9.00
C VAL A 23 15.42 6.96 -9.52
N LEU A 24 16.68 6.78 -9.14
CA LEU A 24 17.77 7.70 -9.52
C LEU A 24 18.20 7.55 -10.98
N CYS A 25 18.32 6.31 -11.46
CA CYS A 25 18.63 6.03 -12.86
C CYS A 25 17.41 5.60 -13.68
N ASN A 26 16.24 5.52 -13.04
CA ASN A 26 14.98 5.08 -13.61
C ASN A 26 15.09 3.70 -14.29
N ARG A 27 15.67 2.72 -13.58
CA ARG A 27 15.88 1.35 -14.07
C ARG A 27 15.36 0.30 -13.09
N HIS A 28 15.01 -0.86 -13.64
CA HIS A 28 14.69 -2.09 -12.94
C HIS A 28 15.89 -3.05 -12.97
N LEU A 29 16.30 -3.57 -11.81
CA LEU A 29 17.51 -4.37 -11.65
C LEU A 29 17.20 -5.75 -11.08
N CYS A 30 17.76 -6.81 -11.67
CA CYS A 30 17.69 -8.16 -11.09
C CYS A 30 18.67 -8.33 -9.92
N ALA A 31 18.51 -9.41 -9.15
CA ALA A 31 19.33 -9.73 -7.97
C ALA A 31 20.84 -9.70 -8.23
N GLN A 32 21.30 -10.00 -9.45
CA GLN A 32 22.74 -9.97 -9.79
C GLN A 32 23.27 -8.57 -10.09
N HIS A 33 22.41 -7.65 -10.52
CA HIS A 33 22.79 -6.31 -10.94
C HIS A 33 22.47 -5.23 -9.90
N LEU A 34 21.98 -5.60 -8.71
CA LEU A 34 21.81 -4.68 -7.58
C LEU A 34 23.15 -4.19 -7.01
N GLY A 35 24.22 -4.97 -7.20
CA GLY A 35 25.53 -4.68 -6.63
C GLY A 35 26.25 -3.49 -7.29
N PRO A 36 27.24 -2.90 -6.61
CA PRO A 36 27.97 -1.72 -7.05
C PRO A 36 28.73 -1.90 -8.38
N GLY A 37 29.01 -3.15 -8.80
CA GLY A 37 29.63 -3.46 -10.08
C GLY A 37 28.73 -3.24 -11.30
N SER A 38 27.41 -3.13 -11.11
CA SER A 38 26.43 -2.96 -12.19
C SER A 38 25.48 -1.78 -11.95
N HIS A 39 25.38 -1.32 -10.70
CA HIS A 39 24.53 -0.22 -10.28
C HIS A 39 25.30 0.76 -9.40
N GLY A 40 25.62 1.93 -9.96
CA GLY A 40 26.46 2.95 -9.31
C GLY A 40 25.70 4.12 -8.66
N CYS A 41 24.37 4.04 -8.56
CA CYS A 41 23.62 5.11 -7.91
C CYS A 41 23.90 5.13 -6.40
N PRO A 42 23.95 6.32 -5.77
CA PRO A 42 24.16 6.41 -4.34
C PRO A 42 23.04 5.71 -3.56
N SER A 43 23.40 5.08 -2.46
CA SER A 43 22.43 4.54 -1.51
C SER A 43 21.80 5.67 -0.71
N TRP A 44 20.55 5.49 -0.24
CA TRP A 44 19.91 6.43 0.69
C TRP A 44 20.73 6.69 1.97
N LYS A 45 21.61 5.75 2.35
CA LYS A 45 22.56 5.89 3.47
C LYS A 45 23.64 6.94 3.21
N ASP A 46 23.95 7.23 1.95
CA ASP A 46 24.83 8.31 1.53
C ASP A 46 23.99 9.57 1.27
N HIS A 47 23.55 10.21 2.36
CA HIS A 47 22.61 11.34 2.32
C HIS A 47 23.12 12.47 1.39
N ASP A 48 24.42 12.74 1.41
CA ASP A 48 25.03 13.87 0.69
C ASP A 48 24.95 13.71 -0.83
N HIS A 49 25.04 12.48 -1.34
CA HIS A 49 24.94 12.20 -2.78
C HIS A 49 23.53 11.77 -3.20
N PHE A 50 22.80 11.08 -2.31
CA PHE A 50 21.48 10.56 -2.61
C PHE A 50 20.44 11.66 -2.81
N TYR A 51 20.30 12.60 -1.88
CA TYR A 51 19.22 13.60 -1.97
C TYR A 51 19.36 14.54 -3.18
N PRO A 52 20.56 15.03 -3.55
CA PRO A 52 20.72 15.79 -4.79
C PRO A 52 20.38 14.97 -6.03
N ALA A 53 20.83 13.71 -6.10
CA ALA A 53 20.51 12.82 -7.22
C ALA A 53 19.00 12.53 -7.30
N TYR A 54 18.35 12.29 -6.16
CA TYR A 54 16.92 12.05 -6.06
C TYR A 54 16.13 13.28 -6.52
N SER A 55 16.49 14.47 -6.05
CA SER A 55 15.83 15.72 -6.48
C SER A 55 15.98 15.96 -7.98
N ALA A 56 17.14 15.63 -8.56
CA ALA A 56 17.37 15.76 -10.00
C ALA A 56 16.53 14.75 -10.80
N ALA A 57 16.47 13.49 -10.34
CA ALA A 57 15.66 12.45 -10.95
C ALA A 57 14.15 12.78 -10.88
N GLU A 58 13.67 13.25 -9.73
CA GLU A 58 12.28 13.71 -9.55
C GLU A 58 11.96 14.90 -10.45
N GLY A 59 12.88 15.87 -10.57
CA GLY A 59 12.71 17.00 -11.49
C GLY A 59 12.59 16.56 -12.96
N HIS A 60 13.41 15.58 -13.38
CA HIS A 60 13.35 15.02 -14.74
C HIS A 60 12.06 14.24 -14.99
N GLU A 61 11.65 13.42 -14.03
CA GLU A 61 10.37 12.69 -14.05
C GLU A 61 9.20 13.65 -14.24
N LEU A 62 9.12 14.69 -13.41
CA LEU A 62 8.02 15.65 -13.44
C LEU A 62 8.03 16.50 -14.71
N SER A 63 9.21 16.91 -15.19
CA SER A 63 9.32 17.59 -16.49
C SER A 63 8.78 16.72 -17.63
N THR A 64 9.07 15.41 -17.59
CA THR A 64 8.56 14.45 -18.57
C THR A 64 7.04 14.31 -18.45
N LEU A 65 6.52 14.17 -17.23
CA LEU A 65 5.08 14.10 -16.97
C LEU A 65 4.36 15.36 -17.47
N PHE A 66 4.83 16.54 -17.10
CA PHE A 66 4.24 17.82 -17.50
C PHE A 66 4.22 18.00 -19.01
N SER A 67 5.24 17.52 -19.72
CA SER A 67 5.28 17.57 -21.20
C SER A 67 4.22 16.71 -21.88
N LYS A 68 3.70 15.68 -21.20
CA LYS A 68 2.65 14.80 -21.71
C LYS A 68 1.24 15.34 -21.45
N ILE A 69 1.07 16.22 -20.46
CA ILE A 69 -0.24 16.73 -20.08
C ILE A 69 -0.69 17.82 -21.04
N ASN A 70 -1.74 17.54 -21.80
CA ASN A 70 -2.44 18.56 -22.57
C ASN A 70 -3.40 19.34 -21.65
N VAL A 71 -2.95 20.51 -21.19
CA VAL A 71 -3.70 21.38 -20.27
C VAL A 71 -5.01 21.86 -20.89
N ASP A 72 -5.01 22.26 -22.16
CA ASP A 72 -6.22 22.72 -22.85
C ASP A 72 -7.29 21.62 -22.89
N ALA A 73 -6.88 20.37 -23.13
CA ALA A 73 -7.79 19.23 -23.11
C ALA A 73 -8.33 18.94 -21.71
N LEU A 74 -7.49 19.09 -20.67
CA LEU A 74 -7.89 18.91 -19.27
C LEU A 74 -8.93 19.97 -18.87
N GLU A 75 -8.67 21.24 -19.19
CA GLU A 75 -9.60 22.36 -18.93
C GLU A 75 -10.91 22.20 -19.71
N ALA A 76 -10.83 21.83 -21.00
CA ALA A 76 -12.02 21.58 -21.82
C ALA A 76 -12.89 20.46 -21.23
N ARG A 77 -12.26 19.37 -20.77
CA ARG A 77 -12.96 18.25 -20.14
C ARG A 77 -13.58 18.64 -18.80
N ALA A 78 -12.84 19.32 -17.94
CA ALA A 78 -13.34 19.78 -16.65
C ALA A 78 -14.51 20.77 -16.81
N SER A 79 -14.38 21.74 -17.71
CA SER A 79 -15.44 22.67 -18.09
C SER A 79 -16.68 21.94 -18.61
N LEU A 80 -16.53 20.95 -19.51
CA LEU A 80 -17.64 20.15 -20.02
C LEU A 80 -18.40 19.43 -18.90
N LEU A 81 -17.68 18.75 -18.00
CA LEU A 81 -18.27 18.05 -16.85
C LEU A 81 -18.97 19.01 -15.87
N ARG A 82 -18.56 20.28 -15.88
CA ARG A 82 -19.15 21.35 -15.07
C ARG A 82 -20.06 22.29 -15.87
N GLN A 83 -20.81 21.73 -16.82
CA GLN A 83 -21.86 22.44 -17.58
C GLN A 83 -21.36 23.66 -18.37
N GLY A 84 -20.10 23.63 -18.81
CA GLY A 84 -19.49 24.68 -19.62
C GLY A 84 -18.90 25.85 -18.83
N ILE A 85 -18.80 25.77 -17.50
CA ILE A 85 -18.13 26.80 -16.70
C ILE A 85 -16.63 26.77 -17.00
N LYS A 86 -16.10 27.90 -17.48
CA LYS A 86 -14.67 28.06 -17.76
C LYS A 86 -13.83 27.80 -16.51
N CYS A 87 -12.65 27.22 -16.73
CA CYS A 87 -11.65 27.00 -15.70
C CYS A 87 -10.25 27.28 -16.24
N SER A 88 -9.28 27.30 -15.32
CA SER A 88 -7.87 27.44 -15.63
C SER A 88 -7.03 26.58 -14.71
N VAL A 89 -5.94 26.04 -15.24
CA VAL A 89 -4.89 25.36 -14.49
C VAL A 89 -3.68 26.27 -14.41
N ALA A 90 -3.10 26.38 -13.21
CA ALA A 90 -1.84 27.12 -13.06
C ALA A 90 -0.71 26.42 -13.84
N PRO A 91 0.22 27.15 -14.47
CA PRO A 91 1.36 26.54 -15.15
C PRO A 91 2.12 25.58 -14.24
N PHE A 92 2.47 24.40 -14.76
CA PHE A 92 3.24 23.42 -14.00
C PHE A 92 4.62 23.98 -13.65
N GLN A 93 4.91 24.03 -12.35
CA GLN A 93 6.21 24.43 -11.83
C GLN A 93 6.65 23.38 -10.82
N HIS A 94 7.82 22.78 -11.04
CA HIS A 94 8.47 21.99 -10.00
C HIS A 94 9.06 22.95 -8.98
N ASP A 95 8.47 22.95 -7.78
CA ASP A 95 8.99 23.65 -6.61
C ASP A 95 9.15 22.63 -5.50
N SER A 96 10.40 22.22 -5.25
CA SER A 96 10.73 21.24 -4.21
C SER A 96 10.27 21.70 -2.81
N ALA A 97 10.14 23.01 -2.56
CA ALA A 97 9.64 23.54 -1.30
C ALA A 97 8.11 23.36 -1.15
N LYS A 98 7.38 23.22 -2.25
CA LYS A 98 5.92 22.99 -2.28
C LYS A 98 5.54 21.54 -2.62
N ARG A 99 6.53 20.64 -2.65
CA ARG A 99 6.35 19.22 -2.98
C ARG A 99 5.16 18.59 -2.25
N ARG A 100 5.08 18.77 -0.92
CA ARG A 100 4.01 18.20 -0.08
C ARG A 100 2.61 18.79 -0.36
N SER A 101 2.53 19.96 -0.99
CA SER A 101 1.27 20.62 -1.31
C SER A 101 0.68 20.18 -2.65
N HIS A 102 1.52 19.66 -3.55
CA HIS A 102 1.11 19.30 -4.92
C HIS A 102 1.36 17.84 -5.26
N MET A 103 1.97 17.05 -4.37
CA MET A 103 2.43 15.71 -4.73
C MET A 103 2.50 14.77 -3.52
N GLY A 104 1.93 13.59 -3.69
CA GLY A 104 2.07 12.45 -2.77
C GLY A 104 3.20 11.51 -3.20
N GLY A 105 3.23 10.29 -2.65
CA GLY A 105 4.20 9.27 -3.05
C GLY A 105 4.09 8.95 -4.54
N MET A 106 2.87 8.69 -5.02
CA MET A 106 2.62 8.16 -6.36
C MET A 106 1.83 9.08 -7.30
N ASN A 107 1.28 10.19 -6.80
CA ASN A 107 0.39 11.05 -7.58
C ASN A 107 0.81 12.51 -7.50
N TYR A 108 0.61 13.23 -8.60
CA TYR A 108 0.70 14.68 -8.70
C TYR A 108 -0.72 15.27 -8.75
N HIS A 109 -0.96 16.31 -7.95
CA HIS A 109 -2.26 16.95 -7.78
C HIS A 109 -2.25 18.33 -8.44
N VAL A 110 -3.12 18.50 -9.42
CA VAL A 110 -3.29 19.74 -10.18
C VAL A 110 -4.58 20.42 -9.74
N GLU A 111 -4.50 21.67 -9.30
CA GLU A 111 -5.70 22.46 -8.99
C GLU A 111 -6.31 23.05 -10.27
N ILE A 112 -7.61 22.82 -10.46
CA ILE A 112 -8.40 23.39 -11.55
C ILE A 112 -9.32 24.44 -10.93
N LEU A 113 -9.05 25.72 -11.20
CA LEU A 113 -9.84 26.84 -10.69
C LEU A 113 -10.93 27.23 -11.69
N PHE A 114 -12.18 27.14 -11.29
CA PHE A 114 -13.32 27.57 -12.10
C PHE A 114 -13.63 29.06 -11.92
N ALA A 115 -14.28 29.66 -12.92
CA ALA A 115 -14.63 31.08 -12.94
C ALA A 115 -15.56 31.54 -11.80
N ASP A 116 -16.24 30.60 -11.13
CA ASP A 116 -17.07 30.85 -9.94
C ASP A 116 -16.36 30.51 -8.63
N ASN A 117 -15.03 30.37 -8.66
CA ASN A 117 -14.13 30.12 -7.54
C ASN A 117 -14.21 28.73 -6.91
N VAL A 118 -14.95 27.79 -7.52
CA VAL A 118 -14.83 26.37 -7.14
C VAL A 118 -13.49 25.83 -7.62
N VAL A 119 -12.87 24.96 -6.82
CA VAL A 119 -11.61 24.30 -7.15
C VAL A 119 -11.82 22.80 -7.19
N TRP A 120 -11.38 22.16 -8.27
CA TRP A 120 -11.25 20.70 -8.36
C TRP A 120 -9.78 20.31 -8.28
N ILE A 121 -9.53 19.04 -7.94
CA ILE A 121 -8.21 18.42 -8.03
C ILE A 121 -8.21 17.43 -9.20
N ALA A 122 -7.29 17.58 -10.14
CA ALA A 122 -6.90 16.50 -11.04
C ALA A 122 -5.75 15.71 -10.40
N ARG A 123 -6.05 14.49 -9.96
CA ARG A 123 -5.07 13.52 -9.46
C ARG A 123 -4.49 12.75 -10.66
N ILE A 124 -3.19 12.89 -10.88
CA ILE A 124 -2.48 12.35 -12.02
C ILE A 124 -1.38 11.42 -11.52
N ARG A 125 -1.31 10.20 -12.07
CA ARG A 125 -0.29 9.23 -11.69
C ARG A 125 1.10 9.69 -12.12
N ARG A 126 2.06 9.64 -11.20
CA ARG A 126 3.50 9.79 -11.50
C ARG A 126 4.01 8.56 -12.25
N PHE A 127 5.12 8.70 -12.97
CA PHE A 127 5.72 7.56 -13.68
C PHE A 127 7.23 7.56 -13.59
N ASN A 128 7.76 6.60 -12.84
CA ASN A 128 9.19 6.32 -12.67
C ASN A 128 9.41 4.80 -12.41
N ALA A 129 10.63 4.40 -12.05
CA ALA A 129 10.97 2.99 -11.81
C ALA A 129 10.13 2.28 -10.74
N THR A 130 9.46 2.99 -9.81
CA THR A 130 8.56 2.34 -8.84
C THR A 130 7.14 2.17 -9.39
N SER A 131 6.89 2.55 -10.64
CA SER A 131 5.57 2.44 -11.26
C SER A 131 5.38 1.05 -11.87
N THR A 132 4.21 0.45 -11.63
CA THR A 132 3.82 -0.81 -12.25
C THR A 132 3.48 -0.63 -13.73
N PRO A 133 3.39 -1.72 -14.53
CA PRO A 133 2.94 -1.66 -15.92
C PRO A 133 1.56 -0.99 -16.07
N ARG A 134 1.31 -0.43 -17.26
CA ARG A 134 0.11 0.37 -17.55
C ARG A 134 -1.20 -0.30 -17.15
N ASP A 135 -1.38 -1.57 -17.51
CA ASP A 135 -2.62 -2.30 -17.23
C ASP A 135 -2.86 -2.46 -15.72
N VAL A 136 -1.79 -2.59 -14.92
CA VAL A 136 -1.87 -2.61 -13.46
C VAL A 136 -2.27 -1.24 -12.91
N ARG A 137 -1.67 -0.17 -13.43
CA ARG A 137 -2.01 1.22 -13.02
C ARG A 137 -3.46 1.57 -13.37
N ASP A 138 -3.91 1.23 -14.57
CA ASP A 138 -5.28 1.49 -15.03
C ASP A 138 -6.30 0.71 -14.18
N TYR A 139 -5.98 -0.54 -13.78
CA TYR A 139 -6.82 -1.31 -12.86
C TYR A 139 -6.90 -0.68 -11.46
N ILE A 140 -5.76 -0.24 -10.90
CA ILE A 140 -5.71 0.45 -9.61
C ILE A 140 -6.51 1.76 -9.65
N LEU A 141 -6.32 2.58 -10.70
CA LEU A 141 -7.05 3.84 -10.88
C LEU A 141 -8.57 3.60 -10.97
N THR A 142 -8.99 2.60 -11.74
CA THR A 142 -10.41 2.23 -11.87
C THR A 142 -10.98 1.80 -10.52
N SER A 143 -10.19 1.10 -9.72
CA SER A 143 -10.58 0.66 -8.38
C SER A 143 -10.70 1.81 -7.38
N GLU A 144 -9.80 2.79 -7.41
CA GLU A 144 -9.91 4.01 -6.60
C GLU A 144 -11.20 4.77 -6.94
N VAL A 145 -11.49 4.95 -8.23
CA VAL A 145 -12.75 5.58 -8.69
C VAL A 145 -13.97 4.81 -8.20
N ALA A 146 -13.96 3.48 -8.32
CA ALA A 146 -15.07 2.65 -7.86
C ALA A 146 -15.28 2.77 -6.35
N THR A 147 -14.19 2.84 -5.58
CA THR A 147 -14.22 3.02 -4.13
C THR A 147 -14.80 4.37 -3.73
N LEU A 148 -14.35 5.46 -4.34
CA LEU A 148 -14.88 6.79 -4.05
C LEU A 148 -16.37 6.92 -4.42
N MET A 149 -16.79 6.37 -5.56
CA MET A 149 -18.21 6.36 -5.96
C MET A 149 -19.09 5.48 -5.08
N PHE A 150 -18.52 4.45 -4.43
CA PHE A 150 -19.20 3.67 -3.41
C PHE A 150 -19.36 4.50 -2.12
N LEU A 151 -18.28 5.13 -1.65
CA LEU A 151 -18.25 5.93 -0.43
C LEU A 151 -19.09 7.21 -0.52
N GLU A 152 -19.24 7.81 -1.71
CA GLU A 152 -20.14 8.95 -1.94
C GLU A 152 -21.59 8.67 -1.52
N LYS A 153 -22.00 7.40 -1.47
CA LYS A 153 -23.35 6.96 -1.05
C LYS A 153 -23.47 6.73 0.46
N THR A 154 -22.43 7.01 1.22
CA THR A 154 -22.32 6.77 2.67
C THR A 154 -22.10 8.09 3.42
N ALA A 155 -22.06 8.04 4.75
CA ALA A 155 -21.67 9.21 5.56
C ALA A 155 -20.15 9.40 5.72
N VAL A 156 -19.30 8.58 5.07
CA VAL A 156 -17.85 8.74 5.13
C VAL A 156 -17.45 10.01 4.35
N PRO A 157 -16.73 10.96 4.96
CA PRO A 157 -16.35 12.20 4.29
C PRO A 157 -15.25 11.90 3.26
N THR A 158 -15.62 11.81 1.99
CA THR A 158 -14.71 11.51 0.87
C THR A 158 -14.89 12.51 -0.26
N PRO A 159 -13.87 12.74 -1.11
CA PRO A 159 -14.00 13.64 -2.23
C PRO A 159 -14.94 13.05 -3.29
N LYS A 160 -15.86 13.86 -3.82
CA LYS A 160 -16.69 13.47 -4.96
C LYS A 160 -15.85 13.29 -6.24
N VAL A 161 -16.13 12.23 -7.00
CA VAL A 161 -15.57 12.03 -8.34
C VAL A 161 -16.42 12.76 -9.38
N TYR A 162 -15.83 13.67 -10.14
CA TYR A 162 -16.49 14.37 -11.25
C TYR A 162 -16.24 13.69 -12.60
N GLY A 163 -15.15 12.96 -12.74
CA GLY A 163 -14.82 12.19 -13.92
C GLY A 163 -13.41 11.61 -13.84
N TYR A 164 -13.08 10.70 -14.74
CA TYR A 164 -11.75 10.12 -14.85
C TYR A 164 -11.47 9.75 -16.30
N ALA A 165 -10.20 9.49 -16.61
CA ALA A 165 -9.80 8.83 -17.84
C ALA A 165 -8.55 7.98 -17.59
N LEU A 166 -8.48 6.84 -18.26
CA LEU A 166 -7.31 5.96 -18.24
C LEU A 166 -6.23 6.47 -19.21
N GLU A 167 -5.02 5.95 -19.09
CA GLU A 167 -3.89 6.34 -19.94
C GLU A 167 -4.04 5.70 -21.34
N HIS A 168 -5.04 6.06 -22.15
CA HIS A 168 -5.31 5.47 -23.48
C HIS A 168 -5.15 6.50 -24.60
N ASP A 169 -4.86 6.07 -25.84
CA ASP A 169 -4.67 6.97 -27.00
C ASP A 169 -5.87 7.89 -27.27
N SER A 170 -7.07 7.47 -26.87
CA SER A 170 -8.29 8.27 -26.97
C SER A 170 -8.43 9.35 -25.88
N ASN A 171 -7.57 9.32 -24.85
CA ASN A 171 -7.55 10.32 -23.80
C ASN A 171 -6.72 11.53 -24.27
N ALA A 172 -7.42 12.58 -24.70
CA ALA A 172 -6.80 13.80 -25.22
C ALA A 172 -5.91 14.55 -24.21
N VAL A 173 -6.03 14.27 -22.90
CA VAL A 173 -5.17 14.84 -21.86
C VAL A 173 -3.76 14.23 -21.91
N GLY A 174 -3.61 13.02 -22.47
CA GLY A 174 -2.33 12.34 -22.67
C GLY A 174 -1.84 11.49 -21.48
N VAL A 175 -2.50 11.58 -20.31
CA VAL A 175 -2.17 10.82 -19.10
C VAL A 175 -3.44 10.36 -18.38
N GLY A 176 -3.35 9.28 -17.61
CA GLY A 176 -4.45 8.85 -16.73
C GLY A 176 -4.69 9.85 -15.59
N TYR A 177 -5.95 10.14 -15.28
CA TYR A 177 -6.31 11.08 -14.21
C TYR A 177 -7.69 10.80 -13.58
N ILE A 178 -7.88 11.32 -12.37
CA ILE A 178 -9.18 11.42 -11.70
C ILE A 178 -9.44 12.90 -11.37
N LEU A 179 -10.63 13.40 -11.70
CA LEU A 179 -11.12 14.72 -11.32
C LEU A 179 -11.96 14.59 -10.05
N LEU A 180 -11.48 15.23 -8.99
CA LEU A 180 -11.99 15.13 -7.63
C LEU A 180 -12.42 16.48 -7.08
N GLU A 181 -13.33 16.45 -6.13
CA GLU A 181 -13.59 17.56 -5.21
C GLU A 181 -12.35 17.93 -4.40
N LYS A 182 -12.07 19.23 -4.29
CA LYS A 182 -11.08 19.74 -3.33
C LYS A 182 -11.73 19.90 -1.97
N LEU A 183 -11.46 18.96 -1.06
CA LEU A 183 -11.92 19.05 0.33
C LEU A 183 -11.17 20.16 1.11
N PRO A 184 -11.84 20.82 2.08
CA PRO A 184 -11.19 21.79 2.94
C PRO A 184 -10.31 21.11 3.99
N GLY A 185 -9.44 21.89 4.66
CA GLY A 185 -8.59 21.40 5.74
C GLY A 185 -7.16 21.07 5.31
N LYS A 186 -6.40 20.45 6.21
CA LYS A 186 -5.01 20.03 6.01
C LYS A 186 -4.83 18.60 6.50
N ALA A 187 -3.86 17.88 5.91
CA ALA A 187 -3.45 16.57 6.39
C ALA A 187 -3.06 16.63 7.88
N LEU A 188 -3.52 15.65 8.64
CA LEU A 188 -3.28 15.53 10.06
C LEU A 188 -1.82 15.16 10.33
N ASP A 189 -1.10 16.00 11.06
CA ASP A 189 0.21 15.66 11.63
C ASP A 189 -0.03 14.98 12.99
N TRP A 190 -0.23 13.67 12.97
CA TRP A 190 -0.51 12.89 14.18
C TRP A 190 0.56 13.07 15.26
N PRO A 191 1.88 12.91 14.97
CA PRO A 191 2.94 13.12 15.95
C PRO A 191 2.91 14.50 16.60
N ALA A 192 2.65 15.58 15.84
CA ALA A 192 2.61 16.94 16.38
C ALA A 192 1.30 17.31 17.11
N THR A 193 0.28 16.45 17.05
CA THR A 193 -1.04 16.72 17.64
C THR A 193 -1.10 16.33 19.12
N ASN A 194 -1.66 17.21 19.96
CA ASN A 194 -1.79 16.95 21.40
C ASN A 194 -2.87 15.91 21.74
N PRO A 195 -2.86 15.32 22.96
CA PRO A 195 -3.76 14.23 23.32
C PRO A 195 -5.26 14.54 23.20
N ASP A 196 -5.71 15.74 23.60
CA ASP A 196 -7.13 16.10 23.53
C ASP A 196 -7.63 16.17 22.08
N ARG A 197 -6.80 16.73 21.19
CA ARG A 197 -7.09 16.81 19.76
C ARG A 197 -7.05 15.43 19.11
N ARG A 198 -6.09 14.58 19.49
CA ARG A 198 -6.06 13.17 19.04
C ARG A 198 -7.33 12.44 19.46
N ARG A 199 -7.75 12.55 20.72
CA ARG A 199 -9.01 11.95 21.20
C ARG A 199 -10.21 12.44 20.39
N LYS A 200 -10.27 13.74 20.08
CA LYS A 200 -11.33 14.30 19.21
C LYS A 200 -11.32 13.70 17.81
N VAL A 201 -10.15 13.55 17.18
CA VAL A 201 -10.03 12.91 15.86
C VAL A 201 -10.41 11.43 15.93
N MET A 202 -9.91 10.68 16.92
CA MET A 202 -10.27 9.28 17.16
C MET A 202 -11.78 9.09 17.29
N ASN A 203 -12.45 9.98 18.02
CA ASN A 203 -13.89 9.92 18.19
C ASN A 203 -14.66 10.06 16.87
N GLN A 204 -14.18 10.91 15.96
CA GLN A 204 -14.76 11.08 14.63
C GLN A 204 -14.38 9.92 13.68
N LEU A 205 -13.16 9.40 13.80
CA LEU A 205 -12.71 8.23 13.05
C LEU A 205 -13.51 6.97 13.45
N ALA A 206 -13.91 6.86 14.71
CA ALA A 206 -14.84 5.82 15.16
C ALA A 206 -16.20 5.95 14.44
N ASP A 207 -16.71 7.16 14.23
CA ASP A 207 -17.94 7.38 13.44
C ASP A 207 -17.76 6.93 11.97
N VAL A 208 -16.58 7.15 11.38
CA VAL A 208 -16.24 6.68 10.03
C VAL A 208 -16.25 5.14 9.96
N LEU A 209 -15.59 4.45 10.90
CA LEU A 209 -15.58 2.99 10.93
C LEU A 209 -16.99 2.40 11.18
N ILE A 210 -17.76 3.03 12.05
CA ILE A 210 -19.17 2.66 12.30
C ILE A 210 -20.00 2.82 11.03
N GLU A 211 -19.77 3.87 10.24
CA GLU A 211 -20.43 4.04 8.96
C GLU A 211 -20.04 2.94 7.98
N ILE A 212 -18.75 2.64 7.82
CA ILE A 212 -18.26 1.55 6.95
C ILE A 212 -18.87 0.20 7.35
N HIS A 213 -18.99 -0.06 8.66
CA HIS A 213 -19.58 -1.30 9.19
C HIS A 213 -21.06 -1.50 8.78
N LYS A 214 -21.78 -0.47 8.34
CA LYS A 214 -23.15 -0.60 7.84
C LYS A 214 -23.22 -1.19 6.43
N HIS A 215 -22.11 -1.27 5.72
CA HIS A 215 -22.05 -1.62 4.29
C HIS A 215 -21.20 -2.88 4.03
N PRO A 216 -21.66 -4.07 4.46
CA PRO A 216 -20.94 -5.32 4.19
C PRO A 216 -20.92 -5.66 2.70
N LEU A 217 -19.84 -6.29 2.27
CA LEU A 217 -19.56 -6.72 0.90
C LEU A 217 -19.36 -8.25 0.86
N PRO A 218 -19.66 -8.91 -0.28
CA PRO A 218 -19.84 -10.37 -0.31
C PRO A 218 -18.55 -11.19 -0.49
N VAL A 219 -17.43 -10.55 -0.84
CA VAL A 219 -16.15 -11.20 -1.12
C VAL A 219 -14.97 -10.31 -0.73
N LEU A 220 -13.79 -10.92 -0.55
CA LEU A 220 -12.47 -10.30 -0.40
C LEU A 220 -11.91 -9.90 -1.76
N GLY A 221 -11.52 -8.63 -1.91
CA GLY A 221 -10.96 -8.07 -3.13
C GLY A 221 -11.10 -6.56 -3.17
N SER A 222 -11.05 -5.93 -4.34
CA SER A 222 -11.25 -4.49 -4.47
C SER A 222 -12.50 -4.16 -5.27
N LEU A 223 -13.15 -3.04 -4.95
CA LEU A 223 -14.20 -2.49 -5.80
C LEU A 223 -13.58 -2.16 -7.16
N ASP A 224 -14.11 -2.70 -8.26
CA ASP A 224 -13.48 -2.62 -9.59
C ASP A 224 -14.35 -1.98 -10.66
N THR A 225 -15.62 -1.73 -10.35
CA THR A 225 -16.62 -1.28 -11.32
C THR A 225 -17.27 0.02 -10.83
N PRO A 226 -16.84 1.18 -11.37
CA PRO A 226 -17.35 2.50 -11.02
C PRO A 226 -18.88 2.58 -11.00
N GLY A 227 -19.43 3.10 -9.91
CA GLY A 227 -20.88 3.27 -9.71
C GLY A 227 -21.62 2.04 -9.17
N SER A 228 -20.98 0.88 -9.11
CA SER A 228 -21.53 -0.36 -8.53
C SER A 228 -20.89 -0.69 -7.18
N SER A 229 -21.37 -1.75 -6.53
CA SER A 229 -20.73 -2.37 -5.36
C SER A 229 -20.09 -3.73 -5.71
N HIS A 230 -19.74 -3.95 -6.98
CA HIS A 230 -19.06 -5.17 -7.42
C HIS A 230 -17.63 -5.18 -6.92
N VAL A 231 -17.24 -6.28 -6.28
CA VAL A 231 -15.88 -6.52 -5.78
C VAL A 231 -15.23 -7.56 -6.68
N GLY A 232 -14.18 -7.13 -7.38
CA GLY A 232 -13.33 -7.97 -8.19
C GLY A 232 -12.10 -8.42 -7.43
N ALA A 233 -11.04 -8.70 -8.17
CA ALA A 233 -9.75 -9.03 -7.59
C ALA A 233 -9.13 -7.86 -6.82
N PHE A 234 -8.08 -8.15 -6.06
CA PHE A 234 -7.33 -7.10 -5.36
C PHE A 234 -6.64 -6.17 -6.35
N ALA A 235 -6.92 -4.88 -6.23
CA ALA A 235 -6.26 -3.83 -6.98
C ALA A 235 -5.02 -3.34 -6.21
N HIS A 236 -4.09 -4.25 -5.94
CA HIS A 236 -2.83 -3.96 -5.23
C HIS A 236 -1.67 -4.64 -5.96
N GLU A 237 -0.55 -3.93 -6.17
CA GLU A 237 0.57 -4.42 -6.99
C GLU A 237 1.24 -5.70 -6.45
N SER A 238 1.25 -5.87 -5.13
CA SER A 238 1.71 -7.11 -4.49
C SER A 238 0.79 -8.31 -4.77
N LEU A 239 -0.44 -8.12 -5.24
CA LEU A 239 -1.41 -9.18 -5.50
C LEU A 239 -1.74 -9.34 -6.99
N LEU A 240 -1.04 -8.61 -7.86
CA LEU A 240 -1.22 -8.66 -9.30
C LEU A 240 0.02 -9.25 -9.98
N ASN A 241 -0.24 -10.11 -10.97
CA ASN A 241 0.78 -10.71 -11.83
C ASN A 241 0.46 -10.41 -13.29
N MET A 242 1.48 -10.54 -14.14
CA MET A 242 1.34 -10.50 -15.60
C MET A 242 1.66 -11.88 -16.19
N VAL A 243 0.74 -12.43 -16.98
CA VAL A 243 0.92 -13.66 -17.75
C VAL A 243 0.56 -13.40 -19.20
N ASP A 244 1.48 -13.74 -20.10
CA ASP A 244 1.43 -13.44 -21.54
C ASP A 244 1.03 -11.99 -21.89
N GLY A 245 1.50 -11.03 -21.09
CA GLY A 245 1.22 -9.61 -21.29
C GLY A 245 -0.16 -9.18 -20.84
N GLN A 246 -0.91 -10.05 -20.15
CA GLN A 246 -2.21 -9.76 -19.57
C GLN A 246 -2.18 -9.81 -18.05
N LEU A 247 -3.00 -8.95 -17.44
CA LEU A 247 -3.21 -8.95 -16.00
C LEU A 247 -3.82 -10.29 -15.58
N GLN A 248 -3.14 -11.00 -14.68
CA GLN A 248 -3.69 -12.15 -13.99
C GLN A 248 -4.04 -11.75 -12.56
N PRO A 249 -5.31 -11.39 -12.31
CA PRO A 249 -5.76 -11.10 -10.96
C PRO A 249 -5.74 -12.34 -10.06
N CYS A 250 -5.30 -12.19 -8.82
CA CYS A 250 -5.68 -13.12 -7.76
C CYS A 250 -7.19 -12.96 -7.54
N SER A 251 -7.97 -13.99 -7.90
CA SER A 251 -9.43 -13.95 -7.87
C SER A 251 -9.96 -13.45 -6.52
N PRO A 252 -11.12 -12.79 -6.48
CA PRO A 252 -11.75 -12.48 -5.21
C PRO A 252 -11.93 -13.75 -4.38
N PHE A 253 -11.67 -13.66 -3.08
CA PHE A 253 -11.76 -14.80 -2.17
C PHE A 253 -13.03 -14.73 -1.35
N ARG A 254 -13.55 -15.88 -0.95
CA ARG A 254 -14.68 -15.97 0.00
C ARG A 254 -14.22 -16.33 1.41
N SER A 255 -12.92 -16.52 1.62
CA SER A 255 -12.35 -16.92 2.90
C SER A 255 -11.04 -16.19 3.12
N ALA A 256 -10.90 -15.56 4.29
CA ALA A 256 -9.67 -14.88 4.69
C ALA A 256 -8.50 -15.87 4.78
N ASN A 257 -8.76 -17.13 5.14
CA ASN A 257 -7.78 -18.21 5.11
C ASN A 257 -7.26 -18.48 3.69
N GLN A 258 -8.15 -18.59 2.71
CA GLN A 258 -7.76 -18.83 1.33
C GLN A 258 -6.97 -17.64 0.77
N TYR A 259 -7.41 -16.42 1.07
CA TYR A 259 -6.71 -15.19 0.70
C TYR A 259 -5.28 -15.18 1.25
N ARG A 260 -5.10 -15.31 2.58
CA ARG A 260 -3.78 -15.24 3.22
C ARG A 260 -2.83 -16.33 2.73
N LYS A 261 -3.32 -17.56 2.54
CA LYS A 261 -2.50 -18.65 1.96
C LYS A 261 -2.09 -18.35 0.52
N SER A 262 -2.99 -17.79 -0.28
CA SER A 262 -2.69 -17.44 -1.68
C SER A 262 -1.69 -16.29 -1.78
N LEU A 263 -1.82 -15.27 -0.92
CA LEU A 263 -0.84 -14.19 -0.80
C LEU A 263 0.54 -14.72 -0.43
N LEU A 264 0.63 -15.55 0.62
CA LEU A 264 1.90 -16.10 1.07
C LEU A 264 2.54 -17.04 0.04
N GLN A 265 1.73 -17.86 -0.65
CA GLN A 265 2.22 -18.69 -1.74
C GLN A 265 2.80 -17.81 -2.87
N LEU A 266 2.11 -16.73 -3.23
CA LEU A 266 2.59 -15.79 -4.24
C LEU A 266 3.92 -15.13 -3.84
N ILE A 267 4.12 -14.84 -2.55
CA ILE A 267 5.40 -14.32 -2.04
C ILE A 267 6.49 -15.40 -2.15
N LEU A 268 6.21 -16.65 -1.75
CA LEU A 268 7.16 -17.77 -1.87
C LEU A 268 7.58 -18.02 -3.32
N ASP A 269 6.63 -17.97 -4.26
CA ASP A 269 6.88 -18.12 -5.69
C ASP A 269 7.79 -17.00 -6.20
N ARG A 270 7.57 -15.75 -5.74
CA ARG A 270 8.40 -14.58 -6.12
C ARG A 270 9.79 -14.62 -5.53
N ILE A 271 9.95 -15.08 -4.29
CA ILE A 271 11.28 -15.32 -3.70
C ILE A 271 12.04 -16.34 -4.54
N SER A 272 11.38 -17.44 -4.92
CA SER A 272 11.96 -18.50 -5.75
C SER A 272 12.34 -18.01 -7.15
N ALA A 273 11.53 -17.09 -7.70
CA ALA A 273 11.78 -16.40 -8.96
C ALA A 273 12.82 -15.26 -8.88
N GLU A 274 13.38 -14.97 -7.69
CA GLU A 274 14.31 -13.84 -7.45
C GLU A 274 13.69 -12.45 -7.71
N GLU A 275 12.37 -12.34 -7.58
CA GLU A 275 11.63 -11.07 -7.68
C GLU A 275 11.54 -10.33 -6.35
N MET A 276 11.86 -10.96 -5.21
CA MET A 276 11.77 -10.37 -3.87
C MET A 276 12.90 -10.86 -2.97
N TYR A 277 13.29 -10.02 -1.99
CA TYR A 277 14.22 -10.36 -0.90
C TYR A 277 15.58 -10.89 -1.39
N ALA A 278 16.15 -10.24 -2.41
CA ALA A 278 17.35 -10.73 -3.09
C ALA A 278 18.56 -10.82 -2.17
N ALA A 279 18.62 -9.97 -1.14
CA ALA A 279 19.69 -9.96 -0.15
C ALA A 279 19.62 -11.12 0.88
N ARG A 280 18.42 -11.65 1.17
CA ARG A 280 18.16 -12.65 2.22
C ARG A 280 17.09 -13.67 1.80
N PRO A 281 17.25 -14.35 0.64
CA PRO A 281 16.18 -15.16 0.06
C PRO A 281 15.82 -16.38 0.91
N VAL A 282 16.80 -17.01 1.57
CA VAL A 282 16.57 -18.20 2.41
C VAL A 282 15.80 -17.83 3.68
N GLU A 283 16.22 -16.76 4.36
CA GLU A 283 15.54 -16.25 5.55
C GLU A 283 14.11 -15.80 5.23
N ALA A 284 13.93 -15.07 4.13
CA ALA A 284 12.62 -14.66 3.67
C ALA A 284 11.74 -15.88 3.35
N TYR A 285 12.27 -16.89 2.67
CA TYR A 285 11.49 -18.09 2.33
C TYR A 285 11.04 -18.84 3.59
N LEU A 286 11.94 -19.08 4.54
CA LEU A 286 11.63 -19.75 5.81
C LEU A 286 10.55 -19.00 6.58
N LEU A 287 10.67 -17.67 6.67
CA LEU A 287 9.68 -16.80 7.29
C LEU A 287 8.30 -16.99 6.66
N HIS A 288 8.17 -16.75 5.35
CA HIS A 288 6.87 -16.78 4.69
C HIS A 288 6.28 -18.19 4.69
N ARG A 289 7.11 -19.23 4.63
CA ARG A 289 6.66 -20.61 4.81
C ARG A 289 6.12 -20.85 6.21
N PHE A 290 6.76 -20.31 7.24
CA PHE A 290 6.23 -20.34 8.60
C PHE A 290 4.90 -19.59 8.73
N LEU A 291 4.77 -18.41 8.10
CA LEU A 291 3.50 -17.67 8.09
C LEU A 291 2.36 -18.49 7.47
N VAL A 292 2.62 -19.33 6.46
CA VAL A 292 1.61 -20.24 5.88
C VAL A 292 1.09 -21.22 6.92
N ASP A 293 1.97 -21.77 7.76
CA ASP A 293 1.57 -22.68 8.86
C ASP A 293 0.82 -21.94 9.97
N LEU A 294 1.04 -20.63 10.11
CA LEU A 294 0.41 -19.78 11.12
C LEU A 294 -1.01 -19.33 10.72
N VAL A 295 -1.36 -19.32 9.43
CA VAL A 295 -2.69 -18.89 8.95
C VAL A 295 -3.86 -19.54 9.71
N PRO A 296 -3.90 -20.88 9.93
CA PRO A 296 -5.00 -21.52 10.66
C PRO A 296 -5.12 -21.10 12.14
N VAL A 297 -4.02 -20.64 12.74
CA VAL A 297 -4.01 -20.12 14.13
C VAL A 297 -4.63 -18.73 14.18
N LEU A 298 -4.38 -17.91 13.15
CA LEU A 298 -4.81 -16.51 13.07
C LEU A 298 -6.24 -16.31 12.56
N THR A 299 -6.74 -17.27 11.79
CA THR A 299 -8.13 -17.29 11.31
C THR A 299 -8.67 -18.72 11.42
N PRO A 300 -9.18 -19.13 12.59
CA PRO A 300 -9.82 -20.43 12.74
C PRO A 300 -10.99 -20.56 11.76
N ALA A 301 -11.19 -21.73 11.15
CA ALA A 301 -12.26 -21.93 10.14
C ALA A 301 -13.69 -21.64 10.67
N ALA A 302 -13.90 -21.63 11.99
CA ALA A 302 -15.15 -21.25 12.63
C ALA A 302 -15.39 -19.72 12.69
N SER A 303 -14.41 -18.91 12.23
CA SER A 303 -14.44 -17.44 12.24
C SER A 303 -14.66 -16.82 10.86
N ASP A 304 -14.91 -17.64 9.82
CA ASP A 304 -15.26 -17.14 8.48
C ASP A 304 -16.66 -16.49 8.56
N ASP A 305 -16.69 -15.19 8.89
CA ASP A 305 -17.84 -14.32 8.67
C ASP A 305 -17.98 -14.13 7.15
N ASP A 306 -19.16 -14.42 6.60
CA ASP A 306 -19.46 -14.24 5.17
C ASP A 306 -19.55 -12.74 4.78
N ARG A 307 -19.25 -11.82 5.71
CA ARG A 307 -19.27 -10.38 5.52
C ARG A 307 -17.86 -9.81 5.55
N PHE A 308 -17.54 -9.10 4.48
CA PHE A 308 -16.30 -8.34 4.35
C PHE A 308 -16.62 -6.85 4.37
N TYR A 309 -15.65 -6.04 4.75
CA TYR A 309 -15.84 -4.60 4.90
C TYR A 309 -14.71 -3.85 4.23
N LEU A 310 -15.01 -2.68 3.70
CA LEU A 310 -14.00 -1.83 3.09
C LEU A 310 -12.94 -1.46 4.14
N LYS A 311 -11.68 -1.66 3.80
CA LYS A 311 -10.51 -1.28 4.57
C LYS A 311 -9.70 -0.27 3.76
N HIS A 312 -9.32 0.81 4.43
CA HIS A 312 -8.35 1.75 3.90
C HIS A 312 -6.95 1.14 4.02
N ASP A 313 -6.17 1.16 2.94
CA ASP A 313 -4.86 0.50 2.90
C ASP A 313 -3.76 1.35 3.58
N ASP A 314 -3.80 2.67 3.40
CA ASP A 314 -2.80 3.60 3.94
C ASP A 314 -3.25 4.32 5.23
N ASP A 315 -3.62 3.55 6.27
CA ASP A 315 -4.24 4.09 7.49
C ASP A 315 -3.27 4.73 8.52
N LYS A 316 -2.11 5.23 8.06
CA LYS A 316 -1.05 5.87 8.88
C LYS A 316 -1.37 7.28 9.41
N GLY A 317 -2.50 7.86 9.00
CA GLY A 317 -3.10 9.07 9.57
C GLY A 317 -2.99 10.35 8.74
N ASP A 318 -2.02 10.47 7.83
CA ASP A 318 -1.85 11.65 6.96
C ASP A 318 -2.91 11.75 5.84
N HIS A 319 -3.61 10.66 5.56
CA HIS A 319 -4.80 10.60 4.71
C HIS A 319 -6.06 11.24 5.35
N ILE A 320 -5.99 11.65 6.63
CA ILE A 320 -7.10 12.34 7.32
C ILE A 320 -6.90 13.85 7.20
N LEU A 321 -7.87 14.53 6.58
CA LEU A 321 -7.93 15.99 6.53
C LEU A 321 -8.71 16.54 7.72
N VAL A 322 -8.17 17.57 8.35
CA VAL A 322 -8.80 18.27 9.46
C VAL A 322 -8.86 19.79 9.26
N ASP A 323 -9.90 20.42 9.80
CA ASP A 323 -9.98 21.87 9.92
C ASP A 323 -9.18 22.42 11.13
N GLU A 324 -9.21 23.74 11.33
CA GLU A 324 -8.51 24.41 12.45
C GLU A 324 -8.99 23.95 13.84
N SER A 325 -10.20 23.40 13.91
CA SER A 325 -10.83 22.87 15.11
C SER A 325 -10.63 21.36 15.26
N PHE A 326 -9.84 20.71 14.39
CA PHE A 326 -9.64 19.26 14.38
C PHE A 326 -10.94 18.46 14.11
N ASN A 327 -11.88 19.04 13.35
CA ASN A 327 -12.97 18.27 12.77
C ASN A 327 -12.47 17.57 11.50
N ILE A 328 -12.80 16.30 11.31
CA ILE A 328 -12.48 15.58 10.06
C ILE A 328 -13.31 16.19 8.93
N THR A 329 -12.62 16.69 7.92
CA THR A 329 -13.23 17.26 6.71
C THR A 329 -13.15 16.29 5.52
N GLY A 330 -12.28 15.29 5.60
CA GLY A 330 -12.05 14.32 4.53
C GLY A 330 -11.18 13.15 4.95
N VAL A 331 -11.46 11.99 4.38
CA VAL A 331 -10.59 10.82 4.31
C VAL A 331 -10.26 10.64 2.83
N ILE A 332 -8.99 10.84 2.48
CA ILE A 332 -8.49 10.81 1.09
C ILE A 332 -7.59 9.59 0.89
N ASP A 333 -7.00 9.44 -0.31
CA ASP A 333 -6.03 8.36 -0.61
C ASP A 333 -6.57 6.93 -0.49
N TRP A 334 -7.78 6.72 -1.02
CA TRP A 334 -8.43 5.42 -1.19
C TRP A 334 -7.82 4.53 -2.29
N GLU A 335 -6.59 4.83 -2.71
CA GLU A 335 -5.82 3.94 -3.58
C GLU A 335 -5.56 2.62 -2.85
N TRP A 336 -5.65 1.50 -3.56
CA TRP A 336 -5.49 0.14 -3.00
C TRP A 336 -6.51 -0.29 -1.92
N ALA A 337 -7.56 0.51 -1.68
CA ALA A 337 -8.64 0.10 -0.82
C ALA A 337 -9.22 -1.25 -1.26
N HIS A 338 -9.48 -2.10 -0.28
CA HIS A 338 -9.92 -3.47 -0.49
C HIS A 338 -10.86 -3.90 0.62
N THR A 339 -11.55 -5.01 0.43
CA THR A 339 -12.38 -5.60 1.45
C THR A 339 -11.58 -6.57 2.30
N ALA A 340 -11.82 -6.55 3.61
CA ALA A 340 -11.14 -7.39 4.57
C ALA A 340 -12.16 -8.01 5.54
N GLY A 341 -11.74 -9.07 6.24
CA GLY A 341 -12.53 -9.63 7.34
C GLY A 341 -12.68 -8.61 8.48
N PRO A 342 -13.70 -8.72 9.34
CA PRO A 342 -14.00 -7.69 10.33
C PRO A 342 -12.84 -7.41 11.30
N ALA A 343 -12.04 -8.43 11.66
CA ALA A 343 -10.86 -8.27 12.51
C ALA A 343 -9.73 -7.43 11.88
N GLU A 344 -9.63 -7.41 10.55
CA GLU A 344 -8.64 -6.60 9.82
C GLU A 344 -9.21 -5.22 9.45
N ALA A 345 -10.47 -5.17 9.02
CA ALA A 345 -11.15 -3.94 8.60
C ALA A 345 -11.40 -2.96 9.76
N PHE A 346 -11.61 -3.47 10.98
CA PHE A 346 -11.91 -2.66 12.17
C PHE A 346 -10.85 -2.79 13.26
N ASN A 347 -9.62 -3.14 12.88
CA ASN A 347 -8.47 -3.00 13.77
C ASN A 347 -8.14 -1.51 14.01
N SER A 348 -7.26 -1.21 14.97
CA SER A 348 -6.72 0.14 15.12
C SER A 348 -5.97 0.55 13.84
N PRO A 349 -6.11 1.80 13.36
CA PRO A 349 -5.26 2.32 12.30
C PRO A 349 -3.78 2.25 12.68
N VAL A 350 -2.89 2.02 11.69
CA VAL A 350 -1.43 1.98 11.91
C VAL A 350 -0.91 3.29 12.52
N GLY A 351 -1.55 4.43 12.21
CA GLY A 351 -1.21 5.72 12.82
C GLY A 351 -1.37 5.79 14.35
N LEU A 352 -2.11 4.87 14.96
CA LEU A 352 -2.30 4.79 16.42
C LEU A 352 -1.24 3.93 17.13
N LEU A 353 -0.40 3.21 16.38
CA LEU A 353 0.52 2.26 16.99
C LEU A 353 1.66 2.97 17.74
N PRO A 354 2.09 2.45 18.90
CA PRO A 354 3.32 2.89 19.54
C PRO A 354 4.51 2.36 18.72
N VAL A 355 4.96 3.15 17.73
CA VAL A 355 5.91 2.71 16.69
C VAL A 355 7.13 1.96 17.24
N ALA A 356 7.81 2.53 18.25
CA ALA A 356 9.01 1.90 18.83
C ALA A 356 8.70 0.55 19.49
N ASP A 357 7.64 0.47 20.29
CA ASP A 357 7.22 -0.74 20.99
C ASP A 357 6.73 -1.80 19.99
N PHE A 358 6.01 -1.37 18.95
CA PHE A 358 5.55 -2.25 17.88
C PHE A 358 6.71 -2.92 17.15
N TYR A 359 7.72 -2.15 16.73
CA TYR A 359 8.94 -2.69 16.12
C TYR A 359 9.80 -3.50 17.11
N ALA A 360 9.67 -3.24 18.41
CA ALA A 360 10.23 -4.10 19.45
C ALA A 360 9.39 -5.38 19.69
N GLY A 361 8.34 -5.63 18.92
CA GLY A 361 7.54 -6.85 19.03
C GLY A 361 6.62 -6.88 20.25
N GLU A 362 6.28 -5.74 20.84
CA GLU A 362 5.35 -5.68 21.96
C GLU A 362 3.96 -6.15 21.54
N VAL A 363 3.45 -7.17 22.25
CA VAL A 363 2.17 -7.82 21.95
C VAL A 363 0.96 -7.11 22.57
N SER A 364 1.21 -6.09 23.39
CA SER A 364 0.17 -5.26 24.00
C SER A 364 -0.26 -4.11 23.08
N ILE A 365 -1.48 -3.61 23.28
CA ILE A 365 -1.97 -2.41 22.60
C ILE A 365 -1.42 -1.15 23.27
N GLY A 366 -1.23 -0.09 22.49
CA GLY A 366 -0.83 1.22 22.98
C GLY A 366 -1.97 2.04 23.57
N ALA A 367 -1.63 3.21 24.12
CA ALA A 367 -2.59 4.11 24.76
C ALA A 367 -3.64 4.67 23.79
N ASP A 368 -3.21 5.11 22.59
CA ASP A 368 -4.13 5.65 21.58
C ASP A 368 -5.10 4.56 21.07
N GLU A 369 -4.63 3.32 20.93
CA GLU A 369 -5.48 2.17 20.58
C GLU A 369 -6.51 1.86 21.66
N ALA A 370 -6.11 1.88 22.94
CA ALA A 370 -7.03 1.67 24.06
C ALA A 370 -8.10 2.77 24.14
N ILE A 371 -7.71 4.04 23.91
CA ILE A 371 -8.66 5.16 23.82
C ILE A 371 -9.62 4.96 22.65
N PHE A 372 -9.12 4.53 21.49
CA PHE A 372 -9.95 4.29 20.32
C PHE A 372 -10.98 3.19 20.55
N ALA A 373 -10.56 2.07 21.14
CA ALA A 373 -11.47 0.98 21.54
C ALA A 373 -12.55 1.47 22.53
N GLN A 374 -12.16 2.27 23.54
CA GLN A 374 -13.11 2.85 24.49
C GLN A 374 -14.15 3.73 23.78
N LEU A 375 -13.73 4.56 22.82
CA LEU A 375 -14.65 5.44 22.09
C LEU A 375 -15.66 4.63 21.24
N LEU A 376 -15.24 3.52 20.64
CA LEU A 376 -16.15 2.60 19.94
C LEU A 376 -17.16 1.97 20.91
N GLU A 377 -16.72 1.57 22.10
CA GLU A 377 -17.59 1.01 23.14
C GLU A 377 -18.60 2.04 23.68
N GLU A 378 -18.16 3.26 23.96
CA GLU A 378 -19.01 4.39 24.39
C GLU A 378 -20.09 4.72 23.35
N LYS A 379 -19.80 4.49 22.06
CA LYS A 379 -20.76 4.64 20.95
C LYS A 379 -21.67 3.41 20.75
N GLY A 380 -21.55 2.37 21.58
CA GLY A 380 -22.37 1.16 21.52
C GLY A 380 -21.87 0.09 20.56
N HIS A 381 -20.63 0.20 20.07
CA HIS A 381 -20.04 -0.72 19.09
C HIS A 381 -18.95 -1.60 19.72
N GLY A 382 -19.29 -2.28 20.82
CA GLY A 382 -18.35 -3.12 21.58
C GLY A 382 -17.70 -4.26 20.75
N SER A 383 -18.37 -4.76 19.72
CA SER A 383 -17.75 -5.74 18.80
C SER A 383 -16.60 -5.14 17.99
N LEU A 384 -16.70 -3.86 17.58
CA LEU A 384 -15.62 -3.15 16.89
C LEU A 384 -14.48 -2.84 17.85
N ALA A 385 -14.80 -2.41 19.07
CA ALA A 385 -13.81 -2.23 20.13
C ALA A 385 -13.00 -3.52 20.38
N GLN A 386 -13.66 -4.68 20.37
CA GLN A 386 -12.99 -5.96 20.57
C GLN A 386 -11.99 -6.30 19.45
N PHE A 387 -12.26 -5.92 18.19
CA PHE A 387 -11.30 -6.11 17.10
C PHE A 387 -10.04 -5.26 17.31
N VAL A 388 -10.16 -4.04 17.82
CA VAL A 388 -9.01 -3.21 18.21
C VAL A 388 -8.24 -3.85 19.37
N LEU A 389 -8.94 -4.23 20.45
CA LEU A 389 -8.31 -4.77 21.67
C LEU A 389 -7.54 -6.08 21.43
N SER A 390 -7.99 -6.89 20.47
CA SER A 390 -7.36 -8.18 20.12
C SER A 390 -6.55 -8.13 18.81
N GLY A 391 -6.43 -6.95 18.20
CA GLY A 391 -5.94 -6.81 16.83
C GLY A 391 -4.43 -6.73 16.67
N ARG A 392 -3.65 -6.62 17.77
CA ARG A 392 -2.17 -6.55 17.69
C ARG A 392 -1.56 -7.70 16.89
N VAL A 393 -2.07 -8.93 17.07
CA VAL A 393 -1.58 -10.09 16.33
C VAL A 393 -1.82 -9.97 14.82
N GLN A 394 -2.92 -9.33 14.41
CA GLN A 394 -3.22 -9.08 13.00
C GLN A 394 -2.26 -8.05 12.41
N HIS A 395 -1.90 -7.00 13.17
CA HIS A 395 -0.86 -6.06 12.75
C HIS A 395 0.49 -6.73 12.58
N LEU A 396 0.94 -7.51 13.57
CA LEU A 396 2.22 -8.21 13.50
C LEU A 396 2.26 -9.17 12.30
N PHE A 397 1.18 -9.90 12.04
CA PHE A 397 1.07 -10.78 10.88
C PHE A 397 1.11 -10.01 9.55
N ALA A 398 0.30 -8.96 9.41
CA ALA A 398 0.24 -8.16 8.19
C ALA A 398 1.60 -7.53 7.87
N PHE A 399 2.30 -7.00 8.87
CA PHE A 399 3.65 -6.48 8.69
C PHE A 399 4.62 -7.60 8.31
N CYS A 400 4.61 -8.76 8.97
CA CYS A 400 5.48 -9.88 8.60
C CYS A 400 5.26 -10.40 7.17
N CYS A 401 4.06 -10.25 6.59
CA CYS A 401 3.77 -10.65 5.21
C CYS A 401 4.42 -9.75 4.14
N GLY A 402 4.72 -8.49 4.46
CA GLY A 402 5.14 -7.49 3.47
C GLY A 402 6.33 -6.64 3.90
N PHE A 403 6.97 -6.96 5.03
CA PHE A 403 8.03 -6.12 5.60
C PHE A 403 9.26 -6.05 4.69
N ASP A 404 9.88 -4.88 4.64
CA ASP A 404 11.19 -4.69 4.01
C ASP A 404 12.29 -5.24 4.92
N LEU A 405 13.00 -6.27 4.46
CA LEU A 405 14.10 -6.90 5.22
C LEU A 405 15.39 -6.06 5.23
N SER A 406 15.39 -4.86 4.64
CA SER A 406 16.48 -3.90 4.76
C SER A 406 16.66 -3.38 6.20
N ASP A 407 15.56 -3.26 6.97
CA ASP A 407 15.56 -3.05 8.42
C ASP A 407 15.45 -4.38 9.16
N TRP A 408 16.58 -5.09 9.22
CA TRP A 408 16.64 -6.42 9.81
C TRP A 408 16.29 -6.45 11.30
N ASP A 409 16.68 -5.42 12.06
CA ASP A 409 16.46 -5.40 13.51
C ASP A 409 14.99 -5.14 13.86
N GLY A 410 14.35 -4.18 13.16
CA GLY A 410 12.91 -3.94 13.29
C GLY A 410 12.09 -5.16 12.91
N PHE A 411 12.49 -5.85 11.83
CA PHE A 411 11.88 -7.12 11.43
C PHE A 411 11.97 -8.20 12.52
N LEU A 412 13.15 -8.41 13.10
CA LEU A 412 13.34 -9.44 14.14
C LEU A 412 12.43 -9.22 15.34
N GLY A 413 12.20 -7.96 15.72
CA GLY A 413 11.26 -7.61 16.77
C GLY A 413 9.81 -7.96 16.39
N LEU A 414 9.34 -7.53 15.21
CA LEU A 414 8.01 -7.86 14.71
C LEU A 414 7.77 -9.38 14.64
N PHE A 415 8.73 -10.12 14.10
CA PHE A 415 8.61 -11.56 13.94
C PHE A 415 8.61 -12.31 15.28
N ARG A 416 9.43 -11.87 16.25
CA ARG A 416 9.37 -12.37 17.62
C ARG A 416 7.99 -12.08 18.24
N GLY A 417 7.52 -10.84 18.14
CA GLY A 417 6.21 -10.45 18.66
C GLY A 417 5.07 -11.30 18.10
N LEU A 418 5.10 -11.60 16.79
CA LEU A 418 4.11 -12.47 16.16
C LEU A 418 4.12 -13.89 16.74
N ARG A 419 5.30 -14.49 16.88
CA ARG A 419 5.46 -15.83 17.47
C ARG A 419 4.97 -15.88 18.92
N ASP A 420 5.33 -14.88 19.71
CA ASP A 420 4.92 -14.76 21.10
C ASP A 420 3.39 -14.55 21.22
N ALA A 421 2.81 -13.68 20.38
CA ALA A 421 1.37 -13.43 20.36
C ALA A 421 0.55 -14.66 19.97
N CYS A 422 1.07 -15.51 19.08
CA CYS A 422 0.43 -16.76 18.69
C CYS A 422 0.75 -17.94 19.63
N GLY A 423 1.74 -17.80 20.52
CA GLY A 423 2.24 -18.90 21.35
C GLY A 423 2.91 -20.01 20.54
N VAL A 424 3.37 -19.73 19.32
CA VAL A 424 4.03 -20.70 18.42
C VAL A 424 5.50 -20.34 18.30
N ASP A 425 6.39 -21.26 18.68
CA ASP A 425 7.83 -21.01 18.73
C ASP A 425 8.20 -19.77 19.58
N ALA A 426 7.40 -19.47 20.61
CA ALA A 426 7.54 -18.31 21.48
C ALA A 426 8.85 -18.35 22.29
N GLY A 427 9.47 -17.18 22.47
CA GLY A 427 10.71 -17.03 23.24
C GLY A 427 11.99 -17.57 22.60
N MET A 428 11.93 -18.23 21.43
CA MET A 428 13.15 -18.68 20.75
C MET A 428 13.93 -17.51 20.14
N SER A 429 15.25 -17.56 20.23
CA SER A 429 16.14 -16.67 19.49
C SER A 429 15.95 -16.83 17.98
N TRP A 430 16.44 -15.87 17.19
CA TRP A 430 16.38 -15.98 15.73
C TRP A 430 17.16 -17.19 15.23
N GLU A 431 18.33 -17.44 15.80
CA GLU A 431 19.26 -18.50 15.43
C GLU A 431 18.65 -19.88 15.72
N ASP A 432 18.12 -20.08 16.93
CA ASP A 432 17.45 -21.33 17.32
C ASP A 432 16.20 -21.57 16.46
N TRP A 433 15.44 -20.50 16.19
CA TRP A 433 14.26 -20.58 15.34
C TRP A 433 14.63 -20.94 13.90
N LYS A 434 15.67 -20.31 13.34
CA LYS A 434 16.14 -20.56 11.98
C LYS A 434 16.63 -22.00 11.81
N GLU A 435 17.41 -22.52 12.77
CA GLU A 435 17.84 -23.93 12.76
C GLU A 435 16.64 -24.88 12.79
N THR A 436 15.68 -24.59 13.67
CA THR A 436 14.43 -25.36 13.78
C THR A 436 13.62 -25.31 12.49
N ALA A 437 13.49 -24.13 11.88
CA ALA A 437 12.77 -23.93 10.63
C ALA A 437 13.44 -24.66 9.45
N LEU A 438 14.77 -24.60 9.34
CA LEU A 438 15.54 -25.34 8.33
C LEU A 438 15.28 -26.86 8.42
N ASN A 439 15.29 -27.42 9.63
CA ASN A 439 14.99 -28.83 9.83
C ASN A 439 13.51 -29.14 9.57
N ARG A 440 12.59 -28.27 10.01
CA ARG A 440 11.14 -28.40 9.82
C ARG A 440 10.76 -28.43 8.35
N TYR A 441 11.41 -27.60 7.52
CA TYR A 441 11.12 -27.43 6.10
C TYR A 441 12.14 -28.08 5.18
N LYS A 442 13.01 -28.98 5.67
CA LYS A 442 14.09 -29.61 4.89
C LYS A 442 13.63 -30.34 3.62
N ASP A 443 12.38 -30.79 3.60
CA ASP A 443 11.76 -31.53 2.49
C ASP A 443 10.89 -30.62 1.60
N ASP A 444 10.85 -29.31 1.88
CA ASP A 444 10.15 -28.32 1.05
C ASP A 444 10.96 -28.04 -0.22
N ALA A 445 10.32 -28.28 -1.38
CA ALA A 445 11.00 -28.23 -2.68
C ALA A 445 11.57 -26.84 -3.00
N GLY A 446 10.84 -25.76 -2.68
CA GLY A 446 11.32 -24.40 -2.95
C GLY A 446 12.49 -24.01 -2.05
N LEU A 447 12.50 -24.47 -0.79
CA LEU A 447 13.65 -24.28 0.10
C LEU A 447 14.88 -25.04 -0.42
N GLN A 448 14.73 -26.31 -0.83
CA GLN A 448 15.85 -27.11 -1.36
C GLN A 448 16.45 -26.47 -2.62
N GLU A 449 15.60 -25.96 -3.52
CA GLU A 449 16.05 -25.25 -4.72
C GLU A 449 16.83 -23.98 -4.36
N LEU A 450 16.31 -23.17 -3.44
CA LEU A 450 16.97 -21.94 -2.98
C LEU A 450 18.32 -22.22 -2.32
N LEU A 451 18.42 -23.23 -1.45
CA LEU A 451 19.67 -23.61 -0.80
C LEU A 451 20.73 -24.03 -1.84
N THR A 452 20.36 -24.91 -2.77
CA THR A 452 21.24 -25.38 -3.85
C THR A 452 21.75 -24.21 -4.71
N ARG A 453 20.87 -23.25 -5.00
CA ARG A 453 21.20 -22.06 -5.79
C ARG A 453 22.16 -21.12 -5.04
N CYS A 454 21.94 -20.90 -3.75
CA CYS A 454 22.80 -20.08 -2.91
C CYS A 454 24.20 -20.69 -2.73
N GLU A 455 24.29 -22.01 -2.55
CA GLU A 455 25.57 -22.73 -2.51
C GLU A 455 26.35 -22.57 -3.82
N SER A 456 25.67 -22.69 -4.97
CA SER A 456 26.27 -22.52 -6.29
C SER A 456 26.84 -21.11 -6.53
N ARG A 457 26.19 -20.07 -5.99
CA ARG A 457 26.69 -18.68 -6.08
C ARG A 457 27.93 -18.45 -5.23
N ASN A 458 27.97 -19.02 -4.03
CA ASN A 458 29.11 -18.88 -3.13
C ASN A 458 30.32 -19.72 -3.58
N GLY A 459 30.09 -20.85 -4.26
CA GLY A 459 31.15 -21.71 -4.79
C GLY A 459 31.77 -21.26 -6.12
N GLY A 460 31.12 -20.37 -6.88
CA GLY A 460 31.54 -19.92 -8.21
C GLY A 460 32.42 -18.65 -8.23
N GLY A 461 32.78 -18.10 -7.08
CA GLY A 461 33.60 -16.88 -6.94
C GLY A 461 35.07 -17.11 -6.58
N GLY A 462 35.58 -18.34 -6.76
CA GLY A 462 36.95 -18.75 -6.45
C GLY A 462 37.92 -18.58 -7.62
#